data_AF-A0A519KNM1-F1
#
_entry.id   AF-A0A519KNM1-F1
#
_cell.length_a   1.000
_cell.length_b   1.000
_cell.length_c   1.000
_cell.angle_alpha   90.00
_cell.angle_beta   90.00
_cell.angle_gamma   90.00
#
_symmetry.space_group_name_H-M   'P 1'
#
loop_
_entity.id
_entity.type
_entity.pdbx_description
1 polymer ?
#
loop_
_entity_poly.entity_id
_entity_poly.type
_entity_poly.pdbx_seq_one_letter_code
_entity_poly.pdbx_strand_id
1 'polypeptide(L)'
;SLTDPSKVAEAAARAAANEPEPPARPITANERAFAVMVRNAMFQKVQLAARDRFDALADAELAAATLSGPLERPTMDAVAWEEALGAYWEEHESLDAGPDARSPELLLIDKPGAGEPRVWTVRQVINDPEGNRDWSILATIDLDVSDDAGEPVIRTQSFGTGAL
;
A
#
# COMPACT_ATOMS: atom_id res chain seq x y z
N SER A 1 -17.97 17.61 -5.37
CA SER A 1 -18.89 17.27 -6.47
C SER A 1 -18.06 17.08 -7.73
N LEU A 2 -18.12 15.90 -8.34
CA LEU A 2 -17.35 15.49 -9.52
C LEU A 2 -18.06 15.96 -10.80
N THR A 3 -18.03 17.26 -11.07
CA THR A 3 -18.07 17.91 -12.39
C THR A 3 -18.29 19.39 -12.13
N ASP A 4 -17.20 20.14 -12.11
CA ASP A 4 -17.24 21.60 -12.21
C ASP A 4 -17.26 21.94 -13.71
N PRO A 5 -18.37 22.47 -14.26
CA PRO A 5 -18.48 22.79 -15.69
C PRO A 5 -17.39 23.76 -16.17
N SER A 6 -16.88 24.61 -15.27
CA SER A 6 -15.79 25.54 -15.58
C SER A 6 -14.49 24.79 -15.88
N LYS A 7 -14.20 23.72 -15.16
CA LYS A 7 -12.99 22.91 -15.38
C LYS A 7 -13.05 22.13 -16.69
N VAL A 8 -14.23 21.69 -17.09
CA VAL A 8 -14.45 21.01 -18.38
C VAL A 8 -14.23 21.97 -19.55
N ALA A 9 -14.74 23.21 -19.44
CA ALA A 9 -14.53 24.24 -20.45
C ALA A 9 -13.05 24.67 -20.55
N GLU A 10 -12.35 24.80 -19.41
CA GLU A 10 -10.91 25.10 -19.39
C GLU A 10 -10.08 23.96 -20.01
N ALA A 11 -10.39 22.70 -19.72
CA ALA A 11 -9.72 21.56 -20.34
C ALA A 11 -9.94 21.51 -21.86
N ALA A 12 -11.17 21.78 -22.31
CA ALA A 12 -11.50 21.85 -23.73
C ALA A 12 -10.78 23.01 -24.45
N ALA A 13 -10.67 24.17 -23.81
CA ALA A 13 -9.95 25.32 -24.36
C ALA A 13 -8.45 25.04 -24.51
N ARG A 14 -7.83 24.40 -23.52
CA ARG A 14 -6.40 23.99 -23.56
C ARG A 14 -6.14 22.95 -24.64
N ALA A 15 -7.00 21.95 -24.75
CA ALA A 15 -6.92 20.95 -25.81
C ALA A 15 -7.04 21.60 -27.21
N ALA A 16 -7.93 22.57 -27.38
CA ALA A 16 -8.05 23.34 -28.63
C ALA A 16 -6.82 24.22 -28.92
N ALA A 17 -6.09 24.64 -27.88
CA ALA A 17 -4.89 25.46 -27.98
C ALA A 17 -3.58 24.65 -28.10
N ASN A 18 -3.64 23.30 -28.12
CA ASN A 18 -2.46 22.42 -28.01
C ASN A 18 -1.55 22.76 -26.82
N GLU A 19 -2.13 23.25 -25.72
CA GLU A 19 -1.37 23.50 -24.50
C GLU A 19 -1.04 22.16 -23.82
N PRO A 20 0.19 22.00 -23.28
CA PRO A 20 0.51 20.82 -22.49
C PRO A 20 -0.41 20.74 -21.28
N GLU A 21 -0.84 19.53 -20.95
CA GLU A 21 -1.67 19.30 -19.77
C GLU A 21 -0.88 19.72 -18.53
N PRO A 22 -1.48 20.49 -17.59
CA PRO A 22 -0.79 20.84 -16.37
C PRO A 22 -0.37 19.55 -15.66
N PRO A 23 0.82 19.52 -15.03
CA PRO A 23 1.27 18.34 -14.31
C PRO A 23 0.21 17.92 -13.30
N ALA A 24 -0.07 16.62 -13.24
CA ALA A 24 -0.99 16.08 -12.25
C ALA A 24 -0.54 16.53 -10.86
N ARG A 25 -1.50 16.90 -10.01
CA ARG A 25 -1.17 17.23 -8.62
C ARG A 25 -0.60 15.97 -7.96
N PRO A 26 0.48 16.07 -7.18
CA PRO A 26 1.02 14.94 -6.42
C PRO A 26 -0.10 14.27 -5.63
N ILE A 27 -0.23 12.94 -5.75
CA ILE A 27 -1.32 12.22 -5.08
C ILE A 27 -1.22 12.33 -3.56
N THR A 28 0.00 12.50 -3.04
CA THR A 28 0.28 12.65 -1.62
C THR A 28 -0.09 14.04 -1.09
N ALA A 29 -0.32 15.03 -1.97
CA ALA A 29 -0.79 16.37 -1.57
C ALA A 29 -2.21 16.33 -0.97
N ASN A 30 -3.02 15.33 -1.31
CA ASN A 30 -4.28 15.04 -0.61
C ASN A 30 -4.09 13.83 0.31
N GLU A 31 -3.45 14.07 1.45
CA GLU A 31 -3.09 13.04 2.43
C GLU A 31 -4.26 12.13 2.82
N ARG A 32 -5.48 12.68 2.96
CA ARG A 32 -6.68 11.89 3.29
C ARG A 32 -7.04 10.89 2.18
N ALA A 33 -7.00 11.34 0.93
CA ALA A 33 -7.27 10.46 -0.21
C ALA A 33 -6.15 9.42 -0.37
N PHE A 34 -4.89 9.84 -0.21
CA PHE A 34 -3.75 8.94 -0.27
C PHE A 34 -3.82 7.85 0.81
N ALA A 35 -4.15 8.21 2.06
CA ALA A 35 -4.34 7.25 3.13
C ALA A 35 -5.49 6.24 2.86
N VAL A 36 -6.51 6.62 2.10
CA VAL A 36 -7.56 5.68 1.64
C VAL A 36 -6.98 4.69 0.62
N MET A 37 -6.16 5.15 -0.32
CA MET A 37 -5.48 4.27 -1.28
C MET A 37 -4.55 3.28 -0.56
N VAL A 38 -3.75 3.77 0.41
CA VAL A 38 -2.88 2.93 1.25
C VAL A 38 -3.70 1.87 2.00
N ARG A 39 -4.80 2.25 2.66
CA ARG A 39 -5.67 1.31 3.36
C ARG A 39 -6.23 0.23 2.43
N ASN A 40 -6.66 0.61 1.22
CA ASN A 40 -7.16 -0.35 0.25
C ASN A 40 -6.08 -1.33 -0.22
N ALA A 41 -4.88 -0.82 -0.50
CA ALA A 41 -3.75 -1.64 -0.95
C ALA A 41 -3.25 -2.59 0.16
N MET A 42 -3.13 -2.12 1.40
CA MET A 42 -2.76 -2.99 2.53
C MET A 42 -3.82 -4.07 2.79
N PHE A 43 -5.10 -3.72 2.73
CA PHE A 43 -6.16 -4.72 2.87
C PHE A 43 -6.20 -5.71 1.70
N GLN A 44 -5.83 -5.29 0.49
CA GLN A 44 -5.66 -6.23 -0.62
C GLN A 44 -4.57 -7.26 -0.32
N LYS A 45 -3.46 -6.87 0.32
CA LYS A 45 -2.42 -7.82 0.77
C LYS A 45 -2.97 -8.80 1.83
N VAL A 46 -3.74 -8.32 2.81
CA VAL A 46 -4.42 -9.19 3.81
C VAL A 46 -5.33 -10.22 3.12
N GLN A 47 -6.10 -9.78 2.13
CA GLN A 47 -6.98 -10.67 1.35
C GLN A 47 -6.22 -11.73 0.54
N LEU A 48 -5.03 -11.40 0.03
CA LEU A 48 -4.19 -12.35 -0.67
C LEU A 48 -3.53 -13.33 0.30
N ALA A 49 -3.04 -12.83 1.44
CA ALA A 49 -2.50 -13.64 2.54
C ALA A 49 -3.55 -14.65 3.04
N ALA A 50 -4.78 -14.22 3.31
CA ALA A 50 -5.86 -15.10 3.76
C ALA A 50 -6.24 -16.22 2.77
N ARG A 51 -5.87 -16.08 1.49
CA ARG A 51 -6.12 -17.07 0.44
C ARG A 51 -4.87 -17.85 0.06
N ASP A 52 -3.79 -17.67 0.82
CA ASP A 52 -2.48 -18.26 0.57
C ASP A 52 -1.95 -17.98 -0.85
N ARG A 53 -2.18 -16.75 -1.34
CA ARG A 53 -1.79 -16.32 -2.69
C ARG A 53 -0.44 -15.63 -2.68
N PHE A 54 0.60 -16.32 -2.21
CA PHE A 54 1.96 -15.78 -2.11
C PHE A 54 2.53 -15.32 -3.47
N ASP A 55 2.22 -16.00 -4.57
CA ASP A 55 2.62 -15.57 -5.92
C ASP A 55 2.06 -14.17 -6.27
N ALA A 56 0.78 -13.94 -5.95
CA ALA A 56 0.14 -12.66 -6.24
C ALA A 56 0.62 -11.54 -5.31
N LEU A 57 1.01 -11.89 -4.07
CA LEU A 57 1.70 -10.96 -3.17
C LEU A 57 3.07 -10.58 -3.77
N ALA A 58 3.84 -11.55 -4.21
CA ALA A 58 5.15 -11.34 -4.84
C ALA A 58 5.07 -10.52 -6.13
N ASP A 59 4.06 -10.73 -6.97
CA ASP A 59 3.80 -9.91 -8.15
C ASP A 59 3.59 -8.44 -7.78
N ALA A 60 2.84 -8.18 -6.70
CA ALA A 60 2.63 -6.83 -6.20
C ALA A 60 3.92 -6.21 -5.64
N GLU A 61 4.76 -6.99 -4.94
CA GLU A 61 6.06 -6.50 -4.47
C GLU A 61 7.03 -6.21 -5.62
N LEU A 62 7.02 -7.04 -6.67
CA LEU A 62 7.83 -6.85 -7.87
C LEU A 62 7.39 -5.58 -8.64
N ALA A 63 6.09 -5.34 -8.75
CA ALA A 63 5.56 -4.12 -9.34
C ALA A 63 6.03 -2.87 -8.56
N ALA A 64 5.92 -2.89 -7.24
CA ALA A 64 6.37 -1.79 -6.38
C ALA A 64 7.90 -1.56 -6.47
N ALA A 65 8.69 -2.64 -6.48
CA ALA A 65 10.14 -2.54 -6.66
C ALA A 65 10.50 -1.94 -8.02
N THR A 66 9.83 -2.37 -9.10
CA THR A 66 10.06 -1.86 -10.47
C THR A 66 9.80 -0.36 -10.57
N LEU A 67 8.76 0.15 -9.91
CA LEU A 67 8.46 1.58 -9.83
C LEU A 67 9.51 2.36 -9.02
N SER A 68 10.12 1.72 -8.01
CA SER A 68 11.16 2.33 -7.17
C SER A 68 12.52 2.44 -7.89
N GLY A 69 12.78 1.57 -8.87
CA GLY A 69 13.98 1.65 -9.71
C GLY A 69 14.32 0.34 -10.43
N PRO A 70 15.12 0.40 -11.51
CA PRO A 70 15.39 -0.76 -12.36
C PRO A 70 16.25 -1.85 -11.71
N LEU A 71 16.96 -1.51 -10.63
CA LEU A 71 17.80 -2.44 -9.86
C LEU A 71 17.17 -2.82 -8.52
N GLU A 72 16.03 -2.23 -8.18
CA GLU A 72 15.35 -2.51 -6.92
C GLU A 72 14.76 -3.91 -6.95
N ARG A 73 14.80 -4.57 -5.80
CA ARG A 73 14.29 -5.91 -5.60
C ARG A 73 13.30 -5.91 -4.43
N PRO A 74 12.23 -6.71 -4.51
CA PRO A 74 11.33 -6.86 -3.38
C PRO A 74 12.06 -7.56 -2.23
N THR A 75 11.85 -7.09 -1.00
CA THR A 75 12.32 -7.79 0.21
C THR A 75 11.51 -9.07 0.41
N MET A 76 10.19 -8.97 0.25
CA MET A 76 9.27 -10.11 0.30
C MET A 76 9.02 -10.62 -1.13
N ASP A 77 9.88 -11.50 -1.63
CA ASP A 77 9.61 -12.23 -2.87
C ASP A 77 8.66 -13.43 -2.63
N ALA A 78 8.42 -14.26 -3.66
CA ALA A 78 7.49 -15.39 -3.56
C ALA A 78 7.92 -16.40 -2.48
N VAL A 79 9.22 -16.67 -2.39
CA VAL A 79 9.76 -17.62 -1.40
C VAL A 79 9.61 -17.03 0.01
N ALA A 80 9.95 -15.76 0.20
CA ALA A 80 9.79 -15.09 1.49
C ALA A 80 8.32 -15.02 1.94
N TRP A 81 7.38 -14.79 1.02
CA TRP A 81 5.95 -14.84 1.32
C TRP A 81 5.46 -16.25 1.65
N GLU A 82 5.88 -17.27 0.88
CA GLU A 82 5.54 -18.67 1.12
C GLU A 82 6.02 -19.12 2.50
N GLU A 83 7.29 -18.85 2.85
CA GLU A 83 7.86 -19.18 4.16
C GLU A 83 7.13 -18.46 5.31
N ALA A 84 6.88 -17.16 5.17
CA ALA A 84 6.26 -16.36 6.22
C ALA A 84 4.78 -16.70 6.44
N LEU A 85 4.02 -16.97 5.36
CA LEU A 85 2.64 -17.45 5.48
C LEU A 85 2.62 -18.87 6.04
N GLY A 86 3.55 -19.74 5.62
CA GLY A 86 3.71 -21.08 6.19
C GLY A 86 3.85 -21.03 7.72
N ALA A 87 4.69 -20.14 8.24
CA ALA A 87 4.84 -19.94 9.68
C ALA A 87 3.55 -19.47 10.37
N TYR A 88 2.75 -18.60 9.75
CA TYR A 88 1.45 -18.21 10.29
C TYR A 88 0.47 -19.40 10.33
N TRP A 89 0.47 -20.22 9.27
CA TRP A 89 -0.41 -21.39 9.17
C TRP A 89 -0.01 -22.55 10.09
N GLU A 90 1.23 -22.59 10.59
CA GLU A 90 1.63 -23.50 11.66
C GLU A 90 0.95 -23.14 13.01
N GLU A 91 0.63 -21.87 13.21
CA GLU A 91 0.04 -21.35 14.46
C GLU A 91 -1.49 -21.21 14.38
N HIS A 92 -2.04 -20.82 13.22
CA HIS A 92 -3.45 -20.46 13.08
C HIS A 92 -4.12 -21.19 11.90
N GLU A 93 -5.36 -21.64 12.09
CA GLU A 93 -6.11 -22.35 11.03
C GLU A 93 -6.81 -21.41 10.03
N SER A 94 -6.89 -20.11 10.33
CA SER A 94 -7.52 -19.13 9.43
C SER A 94 -6.97 -17.72 9.65
N LEU A 95 -7.18 -16.84 8.66
CA LEU A 95 -6.82 -15.43 8.71
C LEU A 95 -8.05 -14.62 8.32
N ASP A 96 -8.49 -13.71 9.20
CA ASP A 96 -9.65 -12.88 8.90
C ASP A 96 -9.31 -11.84 7.82
N ALA A 97 -10.08 -11.88 6.73
CA ALA A 97 -10.07 -10.88 5.66
C ALA A 97 -11.49 -10.37 5.37
N GLY A 98 -12.38 -10.44 6.37
CA GLY A 98 -13.74 -9.93 6.34
C GLY A 98 -13.83 -8.44 6.69
N PRO A 99 -15.05 -7.95 7.03
CA PRO A 99 -15.26 -6.56 7.43
C PRO A 99 -14.44 -6.13 8.65
N ASP A 100 -14.24 -7.01 9.63
CA ASP A 100 -13.53 -6.70 10.87
C ASP A 100 -12.03 -6.49 10.63
N ALA A 101 -11.43 -7.27 9.72
CA ALA A 101 -10.06 -7.05 9.23
C ALA A 101 -9.84 -5.70 8.53
N ARG A 102 -10.90 -4.95 8.19
CA ARG A 102 -10.80 -3.56 7.68
C ARG A 102 -10.85 -2.50 8.78
N SER A 103 -10.92 -2.91 10.05
CA SER A 103 -10.96 -1.98 11.17
C SER A 103 -9.81 -0.97 11.08
N PRO A 104 -10.08 0.33 11.27
CA PRO A 104 -9.03 1.35 11.29
C PRO A 104 -8.03 1.14 12.43
N GLU A 105 -8.37 0.36 13.47
CA GLU A 105 -7.47 0.00 14.57
C GLU A 105 -6.37 -0.99 14.14
N LEU A 106 -6.58 -1.73 13.05
CA LEU A 106 -5.63 -2.72 12.54
C LEU A 106 -4.61 -2.13 11.57
N LEU A 107 -4.76 -0.86 11.20
CA LEU A 107 -3.84 -0.19 10.28
C LEU A 107 -3.21 1.03 10.95
N LEU A 108 -1.93 0.92 11.25
CA LEU A 108 -1.12 2.00 11.79
C LEU A 108 -0.28 2.59 10.66
N ILE A 109 -0.36 3.91 10.50
CA ILE A 109 0.45 4.66 9.53
C ILE A 109 1.26 5.67 10.32
N ASP A 110 2.57 5.44 10.39
CA ASP A 110 3.51 6.39 10.95
C ASP A 110 4.00 7.34 9.85
N LYS A 111 3.96 8.63 10.16
CA LYS A 111 4.24 9.72 9.23
C LYS A 111 5.38 10.54 9.82
N PRO A 112 6.55 10.55 9.18
CA PRO A 112 7.70 11.25 9.71
C PRO A 112 7.46 12.76 9.76
N GLY A 113 8.20 13.43 10.65
CA GLY A 113 8.06 14.86 10.90
C GLY A 113 8.57 15.75 9.77
N ALA A 114 8.31 17.05 9.87
CA ALA A 114 8.86 18.02 8.92
C ALA A 114 10.40 18.01 8.95
N GLY A 115 11.04 17.83 7.79
CA GLY A 115 12.50 17.78 7.65
C GLY A 115 13.10 16.36 7.63
N GLU A 116 12.27 15.33 7.80
CA GLU A 116 12.65 13.93 7.62
C GLU A 116 12.39 13.46 6.18
N PRO A 117 12.94 12.30 5.77
CA PRO A 117 12.62 11.69 4.48
C PRO A 117 11.11 11.51 4.30
N ARG A 118 10.63 11.69 3.07
CA ARG A 118 9.20 11.55 2.74
C ARG A 118 8.81 10.07 2.59
N VAL A 119 9.03 9.30 3.65
CA VAL A 119 8.79 7.86 3.69
C VAL A 119 7.83 7.53 4.82
N TRP A 120 6.64 7.03 4.52
CA TRP A 120 5.72 6.52 5.55
C TRP A 120 6.08 5.09 5.92
N THR A 121 5.86 4.74 7.18
CA THR A 121 5.88 3.35 7.64
C THR A 121 4.47 2.92 7.93
N VAL A 122 4.10 1.73 7.46
CA VAL A 122 2.75 1.18 7.60
C VAL A 122 2.82 -0.19 8.23
N ARG A 123 2.04 -0.40 9.28
CA ARG A 123 1.85 -1.70 9.92
C ARG A 123 0.39 -2.10 9.82
N GLN A 124 0.13 -3.17 9.08
CA GLN A 124 -1.17 -3.83 9.02
C GLN A 124 -1.13 -5.04 9.95
N VAL A 125 -1.80 -4.90 11.09
CA VAL A 125 -2.00 -5.98 12.06
C VAL A 125 -2.96 -7.01 11.48
N ILE A 126 -2.65 -8.28 11.67
CA ILE A 126 -3.50 -9.40 11.27
C ILE A 126 -4.48 -9.69 12.41
N ASN A 127 -5.75 -9.87 12.05
CA ASN A 127 -6.78 -10.30 12.98
C ASN A 127 -6.83 -11.83 12.94
N ASP A 128 -6.03 -12.46 13.79
CA ASP A 128 -6.03 -13.91 13.97
C ASP A 128 -7.29 -14.38 14.72
N PRO A 129 -7.65 -15.67 14.63
CA PRO A 129 -8.87 -16.22 15.24
C PRO A 129 -8.93 -16.09 16.76
N GLU A 130 -7.77 -16.14 17.42
CA GLU A 130 -7.62 -16.00 18.86
C GLU A 130 -7.67 -14.54 19.33
N GLY A 131 -7.49 -13.59 18.40
CA GLY A 131 -7.48 -12.15 18.65
C GLY A 131 -6.20 -11.65 19.30
N ASN A 132 -5.09 -12.39 19.18
CA ASN A 132 -3.80 -12.06 19.79
C ASN A 132 -3.15 -10.82 19.15
N ARG A 133 -3.33 -10.64 17.84
CA ARG A 133 -2.89 -9.48 17.05
C ARG A 133 -1.37 -9.24 17.12
N ASP A 134 -0.62 -10.32 17.16
CA ASP A 134 0.85 -10.39 17.19
C ASP A 134 1.49 -10.42 15.80
N TRP A 135 0.79 -10.97 14.80
CA TRP A 135 1.21 -10.98 13.40
C TRP A 135 0.92 -9.64 12.68
N SER A 136 1.84 -9.21 11.80
CA SER A 136 1.62 -8.01 10.98
C SER A 136 2.38 -8.04 9.66
N ILE A 137 1.84 -7.31 8.67
CA ILE A 137 2.58 -6.87 7.48
C ILE A 137 3.21 -5.51 7.82
N LEU A 138 4.53 -5.43 7.74
CA LEU A 138 5.29 -4.20 7.86
C LEU A 138 5.70 -3.71 6.46
N ALA A 139 5.44 -2.46 6.14
CA ALA A 139 5.79 -1.88 4.85
C ALA A 139 6.25 -0.43 4.96
N THR A 140 6.97 0.03 3.93
CA THR A 140 7.36 1.43 3.73
C THR A 140 6.74 1.97 2.46
N ILE A 141 6.53 3.29 2.41
CA ILE A 141 5.95 3.99 1.27
C ILE A 141 6.78 5.25 1.00
N ASP A 142 7.53 5.27 -0.09
CA ASP A 142 8.19 6.48 -0.56
C ASP A 142 7.16 7.37 -1.27
N LEU A 143 6.93 8.56 -0.72
CA LEU A 143 5.91 9.47 -1.22
C LEU A 143 6.31 10.10 -2.55
N ASP A 144 7.60 10.31 -2.81
CA ASP A 144 8.06 10.90 -4.07
C ASP A 144 7.91 9.89 -5.21
N VAL A 145 8.29 8.63 -4.95
CA VAL A 145 8.03 7.52 -5.90
C VAL A 145 6.53 7.32 -6.13
N SER A 146 5.72 7.44 -5.08
CA SER A 146 4.25 7.34 -5.19
C SER A 146 3.64 8.49 -5.99
N ASP A 147 4.16 9.71 -5.82
CA ASP A 147 3.74 10.88 -6.58
C ASP A 147 4.06 10.73 -8.07
N ASP A 148 5.25 10.21 -8.40
CA ASP A 148 5.67 9.94 -9.79
C ASP A 148 4.86 8.79 -10.42
N ALA A 149 4.57 7.72 -9.66
CA ALA A 149 3.79 6.58 -10.14
C ALA A 149 2.29 6.88 -10.27
N GLY A 150 1.78 7.86 -9.52
CA GLY A 150 0.34 8.15 -9.44
C GLY A 150 -0.46 7.13 -8.63
N GLU A 151 0.21 6.23 -7.91
CA GLU A 151 -0.37 5.27 -6.96
C GLU A 151 0.57 5.01 -5.76
N PRO A 152 0.08 4.47 -4.63
CA PRO A 152 0.94 4.17 -3.48
C PRO A 152 1.92 3.06 -3.83
N VAL A 153 3.22 3.38 -3.79
CA VAL A 153 4.28 2.39 -3.99
C VAL A 153 4.67 1.83 -2.63
N ILE A 154 4.04 0.71 -2.28
CA ILE A 154 4.18 0.04 -0.98
C ILE A 154 5.21 -1.08 -1.09
N ARG A 155 6.31 -0.97 -0.32
CA ARG A 155 7.33 -2.02 -0.22
C ARG A 155 7.20 -2.76 1.10
N THR A 156 6.73 -4.00 1.03
CA THR A 156 6.65 -4.85 2.23
C THR A 156 8.06 -5.23 2.69
N GLN A 157 8.32 -5.02 3.97
CA GLN A 157 9.57 -5.35 4.66
C GLN A 157 9.50 -6.72 5.34
N SER A 158 8.33 -7.08 5.89
CA SER A 158 8.11 -8.38 6.52
C SER A 158 6.64 -8.74 6.66
N PHE A 159 6.39 -10.04 6.82
CA PHE A 159 5.18 -10.60 7.42
C PHE A 159 5.61 -11.50 8.57
N GLY A 160 5.14 -11.23 9.79
CA GLY A 160 5.60 -11.97 10.95
C GLY A 160 5.21 -11.37 12.28
N THR A 161 5.62 -12.05 13.36
CA THR A 161 5.53 -11.55 14.73
C THR A 161 6.63 -10.51 14.99
N GLY A 162 6.25 -9.26 15.24
CA GLY A 162 7.22 -8.19 15.50
C GLY A 162 6.56 -6.84 15.79
N ALA A 163 7.20 -6.05 16.65
CA ALA A 163 6.90 -4.63 16.83
C ALA A 163 7.79 -3.79 15.91
N LEU A 164 7.26 -2.65 15.48
CA LEU A 164 8.01 -1.56 14.82
C LEU A 164 9.23 -1.13 15.63
#